data_AF-A0A4R9M1G8-F1
#
_entry.id   AF-A0A4R9M1G8-F1
#
_cell.length_a   1.000
_cell.length_b   1.000
_cell.length_c   1.000
_cell.angle_alpha   90.00
_cell.angle_beta   90.00
_cell.angle_gamma   90.00
#
_symmetry.space_group_name_H-M   'P 1'
#
loop_
_entity.id
_entity.type
_entity.pdbx_description
1 polymer ?
#
loop_
_entity_poly.entity_id
_entity_poly.type
_entity_poly.pdbx_seq_one_letter_code
_entity_poly.pdbx_strand_id
1 'polypeptide(L)'
;MSPNYGNSIENFKHYDLFAKDLHEALFILSVLKEKKQIEFDISVIHDNKIFIRQPILIKEPGWVEIEKLEQPHLSKQVFIAIWFDPSMNQAYQEIENACRSNGYTPIRIDYKQHNNEISGEILFEIRKSKFLISEVTGQRHGVYFEAGYAMGLGLPVIWCCKQSDLSNVHFDTRQYNHVVWDTTQELFDRLEKRIRSTIY
;
A
#
# COMPACT_ATOMS: atom_id res chain seq x y z
N MET A 1 -10.55 8.44 -4.24
CA MET A 1 -11.27 9.70 -3.92
C MET A 1 -10.72 10.76 -4.86
N SER A 2 -11.56 11.58 -5.48
CA SER A 2 -11.06 12.73 -6.26
C SER A 2 -10.22 13.60 -5.31
N PRO A 3 -9.00 14.02 -5.69
CA PRO A 3 -8.19 14.81 -4.79
C PRO A 3 -8.89 16.15 -4.58
N ASN A 4 -9.10 16.50 -3.32
CA ASN A 4 -9.80 17.70 -2.88
C ASN A 4 -8.86 18.92 -3.00
N TYR A 5 -8.30 19.13 -4.19
CA TYR A 5 -7.36 20.22 -4.45
C TYR A 5 -7.96 21.57 -4.06
N GLY A 6 -7.20 22.36 -3.31
CA GLY A 6 -7.62 23.69 -2.85
C GLY A 6 -8.60 23.70 -1.67
N ASN A 7 -9.03 22.54 -1.16
CA ASN A 7 -9.80 22.50 0.08
C ASN A 7 -8.89 22.69 1.29
N SER A 8 -9.45 23.43 2.24
CA SER A 8 -8.88 23.71 3.53
C SER A 8 -9.03 22.51 4.48
N ILE A 9 -7.94 22.10 5.13
CA ILE A 9 -8.01 21.07 6.19
C ILE A 9 -8.48 21.75 7.46
N GLU A 10 -9.73 21.46 7.82
CA GLU A 10 -10.36 21.91 9.06
C GLU A 10 -10.27 20.79 10.10
N ASN A 11 -9.80 21.13 11.31
CA ASN A 11 -9.72 20.22 12.46
C ASN A 11 -8.78 19.01 12.27
N PHE A 12 -7.51 19.16 12.65
CA PHE A 12 -6.55 18.06 12.77
C PHE A 12 -6.08 17.91 14.22
N LYS A 13 -5.60 16.72 14.60
CA LYS A 13 -4.98 16.42 15.89
C LYS A 13 -3.49 16.21 15.70
N HIS A 14 -2.70 16.39 16.77
CA HIS A 14 -1.23 16.27 16.71
C HIS A 14 -0.76 14.91 16.15
N TYR A 15 -1.46 13.82 16.45
CA TYR A 15 -1.12 12.50 15.95
C TYR A 15 -1.40 12.30 14.44
N ASP A 16 -2.21 13.15 13.79
CA ASP A 16 -2.39 13.12 12.33
C ASP A 16 -1.10 13.53 11.59
N LEU A 17 -0.19 14.20 12.30
CA LEU A 17 1.17 14.56 11.84
C LEU A 17 2.24 13.63 12.41
N PHE A 18 1.85 12.52 13.06
CA PHE A 18 2.74 11.66 13.84
C PHE A 18 3.53 12.41 14.94
N ALA A 19 3.02 13.55 15.41
CA ALA A 19 3.62 14.31 16.50
C ALA A 19 3.18 13.75 17.86
N LYS A 20 4.07 13.80 18.86
CA LYS A 20 3.82 13.39 20.25
C LYS A 20 2.91 14.35 21.01
N ASP A 21 2.93 15.63 20.63
CA ASP A 21 2.21 16.71 21.27
C ASP A 21 1.97 17.87 20.30
N LEU A 22 1.28 18.91 20.77
CA LEU A 22 0.95 20.09 19.97
C LEU A 22 2.18 20.94 19.63
N HIS A 23 3.23 20.94 20.45
CA HIS A 23 4.46 21.68 20.16
C HIS A 23 5.20 21.07 18.98
N GLU A 24 5.34 19.75 18.96
CA GLU A 24 5.95 19.02 17.83
C GLU A 24 5.09 19.14 16.56
N ALA A 25 3.76 19.09 16.68
CA ALA A 25 2.86 19.33 15.56
C ALA A 25 3.08 20.72 14.93
N LEU A 26 3.19 21.77 15.75
CA LEU A 26 3.45 23.13 15.27
C LEU A 26 4.83 23.29 14.66
N PHE A 27 5.84 22.60 15.20
CA PHE A 27 7.17 22.57 14.61
C PHE A 27 7.11 21.97 13.20
N ILE A 28 6.47 20.81 13.03
CA ILE A 28 6.29 20.16 11.72
C ILE A 28 5.56 21.10 10.76
N LEU A 29 4.43 21.67 11.17
CA LEU A 29 3.67 22.60 10.33
C LEU A 29 4.49 23.85 9.95
N SER A 30 5.29 24.38 10.88
CA SER A 30 6.17 25.53 10.61
C SER A 30 7.22 25.21 9.55
N VAL A 31 7.82 24.01 9.61
CA VAL A 31 8.76 23.52 8.59
C VAL A 31 8.07 23.37 7.23
N LEU A 32 6.86 22.81 7.18
CA LEU A 32 6.09 22.67 5.94
C LEU A 32 5.71 24.05 5.35
N LYS A 33 5.39 25.04 6.20
CA LYS A 33 5.12 26.43 5.80
C LYS A 33 6.37 27.12 5.27
N GLU A 34 7.52 26.93 5.91
CA GLU A 34 8.82 27.45 5.44
C GLU A 34 9.19 26.89 4.06
N LYS A 35 8.92 25.60 3.84
CA LYS A 35 9.04 24.93 2.53
C LYS A 35 7.99 25.38 1.50
N LYS A 36 7.09 26.30 1.86
CA LYS A 36 5.98 26.80 1.03
C LYS A 36 5.00 25.70 0.59
N GLN A 37 4.95 24.59 1.31
CA GLN A 37 4.07 23.45 1.00
C GLN A 37 2.66 23.67 1.54
N ILE A 38 2.54 24.38 2.67
CA ILE A 38 1.25 24.71 3.29
C ILE A 38 1.20 26.18 3.70
N GLU A 39 -0.01 26.65 3.97
CA GLU A 39 -0.31 27.94 4.59
C GLU A 39 -1.29 27.76 5.73
N PHE A 40 -1.00 28.43 6.83
CA PHE A 40 -1.87 28.48 8.00
C PHE A 40 -1.49 29.69 8.85
N ASP A 41 -2.46 30.23 9.57
CA ASP A 41 -2.23 31.27 10.57
C ASP A 41 -2.41 30.71 11.99
N ILE A 42 -1.42 31.00 12.84
CA ILE A 42 -1.46 30.67 14.26
C ILE A 42 -2.03 31.88 15.00
N SER A 43 -3.06 31.65 15.82
CA SER A 43 -3.46 32.63 16.84
C SER A 43 -3.09 32.08 18.20
N VAL A 44 -1.95 32.51 18.74
CA VAL A 44 -1.61 32.25 20.14
C VAL A 44 -2.53 33.11 21.00
N ILE A 45 -3.32 32.50 21.89
CA ILE A 45 -4.08 33.25 22.91
C ILE A 45 -3.77 32.63 24.28
N HIS A 46 -3.41 33.52 25.21
CA HIS A 46 -3.21 33.41 26.66
C HIS A 46 -3.37 32.04 27.36
N ASP A 47 -2.49 31.80 28.34
CA ASP A 47 -2.40 30.61 29.20
C ASP A 47 -1.79 29.34 28.54
N ASN A 48 -0.70 29.49 27.77
CA ASN A 48 0.06 28.38 27.17
C ASN A 48 -0.78 27.41 26.29
N LYS A 49 -1.96 27.82 25.84
CA LYS A 49 -2.81 27.04 24.94
C LYS A 49 -2.68 27.57 23.51
N ILE A 50 -2.20 26.71 22.62
CA ILE A 50 -2.04 27.08 21.21
C ILE A 50 -3.32 26.70 20.47
N PHE A 51 -3.99 27.68 19.87
CA PHE A 51 -5.18 27.47 19.06
C PHE A 51 -4.87 27.80 17.61
N ILE A 52 -4.97 26.80 16.74
CA ILE A 52 -4.88 27.00 15.29
C ILE A 52 -6.28 27.42 14.84
N ARG A 53 -6.47 28.71 14.53
CA ARG A 53 -7.78 29.27 14.17
C ARG A 53 -8.10 29.21 12.69
N GLN A 54 -7.11 28.98 11.83
CA GLN A 54 -7.33 28.91 10.39
C GLN A 54 -7.11 27.51 9.85
N PRO A 55 -7.91 27.12 8.85
CA PRO A 55 -7.68 25.87 8.16
C PRO A 55 -6.30 25.84 7.50
N ILE A 56 -5.69 24.66 7.43
CA ILE A 56 -4.44 24.47 6.68
C ILE A 56 -4.78 24.41 5.20
N LEU A 57 -4.21 25.30 4.40
CA LEU A 57 -4.29 25.24 2.94
C LEU A 57 -3.02 24.59 2.39
N ILE A 58 -3.16 23.51 1.63
CA ILE A 58 -2.05 22.91 0.90
C ILE A 58 -1.80 23.76 -0.37
N LYS A 59 -0.58 24.29 -0.52
CA LYS A 59 -0.17 25.06 -1.71
C LYS A 59 0.29 24.12 -2.83
N GLU A 60 0.43 24.66 -4.04
CA GLU A 60 0.96 23.93 -5.20
C GLU A 60 2.24 23.12 -4.88
N PRO A 61 3.29 23.66 -4.21
CA PRO A 61 4.47 22.85 -3.87
C PRO A 61 4.17 21.67 -2.92
N GLY A 62 3.15 21.81 -2.07
CA GLY A 62 2.68 20.74 -1.20
C GLY A 62 1.96 19.65 -2.00
N TRP A 63 1.09 20.03 -2.93
CA TRP A 63 0.42 19.09 -3.84
C TRP A 63 1.41 18.36 -4.76
N VAL A 64 2.42 19.04 -5.29
CA VAL A 64 3.48 18.41 -6.08
C VAL A 64 4.24 17.36 -5.26
N GLU A 65 4.51 17.64 -3.98
CA GLU A 65 5.20 16.69 -3.12
C GLU A 65 4.31 15.50 -2.74
N ILE A 66 3.04 15.76 -2.42
CA ILE A 66 2.03 14.71 -2.21
C ILE A 66 1.94 13.84 -3.44
N GLU A 67 1.83 14.40 -4.64
CA GLU A 67 1.77 13.64 -5.89
C GLU A 67 3.03 12.80 -6.13
N LYS A 68 4.22 13.26 -5.76
CA LYS A 68 5.44 12.42 -5.85
C LYS A 68 5.42 11.25 -4.88
N LEU A 69 4.86 11.44 -3.69
CA LEU A 69 4.76 10.41 -2.66
C LEU A 69 3.61 9.44 -2.93
N GLU A 70 2.49 9.94 -3.44
CA GLU A 70 1.29 9.20 -3.80
C GLU A 70 1.36 8.62 -5.20
N GLN A 71 2.32 9.04 -6.03
CA GLN A 71 2.51 8.48 -7.37
C GLN A 71 2.63 6.96 -7.21
N PRO A 72 1.59 6.19 -7.60
CA PRO A 72 1.74 4.76 -7.74
C PRO A 72 2.83 4.67 -8.78
N HIS A 73 3.99 4.13 -8.38
CA HIS A 73 5.14 4.10 -9.26
C HIS A 73 4.63 3.67 -10.65
N LEU A 74 4.95 4.43 -11.71
CA LEU A 74 4.70 4.05 -13.12
C LEU A 74 5.25 2.64 -13.45
N SER A 75 5.93 2.03 -12.49
CA SER A 75 6.07 0.61 -12.28
C SER A 75 4.95 -0.22 -12.88
N LYS A 76 5.39 -1.14 -13.72
CA LYS A 76 4.61 -2.30 -14.14
C LYS A 76 4.82 -3.46 -13.17
N GLN A 77 5.59 -3.29 -12.10
CA GLN A 77 5.98 -4.38 -11.21
C GLN A 77 4.82 -4.83 -10.34
N VAL A 78 4.70 -6.14 -10.14
CA VAL A 78 3.73 -6.76 -9.23
C VAL A 78 4.46 -7.69 -8.30
N PHE A 79 4.39 -7.41 -7.00
CA PHE A 79 4.97 -8.30 -6.00
C PHE A 79 4.05 -9.49 -5.78
N ILE A 80 4.58 -10.71 -5.91
CA ILE A 80 3.84 -11.95 -5.62
C ILE A 80 4.31 -12.48 -4.27
N ALA A 81 3.47 -12.30 -3.27
CA ALA A 81 3.60 -12.91 -1.95
C ALA A 81 2.92 -14.28 -1.98
N ILE A 82 3.71 -15.35 -1.92
CA ILE A 82 3.23 -16.74 -2.01
C ILE A 82 4.11 -17.68 -1.19
N TRP A 83 3.53 -18.78 -0.71
CA TRP A 83 4.29 -19.84 -0.07
C TRP A 83 5.23 -20.55 -1.08
N PHE A 84 6.52 -20.64 -0.76
CA PHE A 84 7.54 -21.29 -1.60
C PHE A 84 7.54 -22.83 -1.59
N ASP A 85 6.46 -23.45 -1.11
CA ASP A 85 6.36 -24.91 -1.16
C ASP A 85 6.21 -25.38 -2.62
N PRO A 86 6.88 -26.48 -3.02
CA PRO A 86 6.79 -27.00 -4.38
C PRO A 86 5.35 -27.25 -4.87
N SER A 87 4.41 -27.55 -3.97
CA SER A 87 2.99 -27.73 -4.30
C SER A 87 2.33 -26.45 -4.87
N MET A 88 2.93 -25.29 -4.63
CA MET A 88 2.43 -23.99 -5.10
C MET A 88 3.07 -23.54 -6.42
N ASN A 89 4.01 -24.29 -6.99
CA ASN A 89 4.72 -23.89 -8.21
C ASN A 89 3.80 -23.65 -9.40
N GLN A 90 2.81 -24.52 -9.62
CA GLN A 90 1.84 -24.33 -10.71
C GLN A 90 0.94 -23.12 -10.47
N ALA A 91 0.51 -22.90 -9.22
CA ALA A 91 -0.27 -21.72 -8.87
C ALA A 91 0.54 -20.44 -9.11
N TYR A 92 1.81 -20.43 -8.73
CA TYR A 92 2.73 -19.33 -9.01
C TYR A 92 2.86 -19.04 -10.51
N GLN A 93 3.05 -20.07 -11.34
CA GLN A 93 3.14 -19.92 -12.79
C GLN A 93 1.89 -19.25 -13.36
N GLU A 94 0.71 -19.66 -12.91
CA GLU A 94 -0.54 -19.07 -13.38
C GLU A 94 -0.79 -17.64 -12.88
N ILE A 95 -0.34 -17.32 -11.66
CA ILE A 95 -0.31 -15.92 -11.18
C ILE A 95 0.62 -15.09 -12.06
N GLU A 96 1.80 -15.62 -12.41
CA GLU A 96 2.76 -14.95 -13.28
C GLU A 96 2.15 -14.67 -14.67
N ASN A 97 1.50 -15.67 -15.26
CA ASN A 97 0.81 -15.56 -16.55
C ASN A 97 -0.32 -14.52 -16.51
N ALA A 98 -1.13 -14.50 -15.44
CA ALA A 98 -2.21 -13.53 -15.27
C ALA A 98 -1.68 -12.08 -15.18
N CYS A 99 -0.56 -11.87 -14.49
CA CYS A 99 0.12 -10.56 -14.47
C CYS A 99 0.64 -10.17 -15.85
N ARG A 100 1.37 -11.07 -16.52
CA ARG A 100 2.00 -10.79 -17.83
C ARG A 100 0.98 -10.53 -18.93
N SER A 101 -0.13 -11.27 -18.95
CA SER A 101 -1.24 -11.04 -19.90
C SER A 101 -1.89 -9.67 -19.74
N ASN A 102 -1.81 -9.07 -18.55
CA ASN A 102 -2.26 -7.71 -18.26
C ASN A 102 -1.17 -6.64 -18.44
N GLY A 103 -0.01 -7.00 -19.02
CA GLY A 103 1.08 -6.05 -19.30
C GLY A 103 1.93 -5.70 -18.08
N TYR A 104 1.85 -6.47 -17.01
CA TYR A 104 2.62 -6.29 -15.79
C TYR A 104 3.84 -7.22 -15.70
N THR A 105 4.84 -6.82 -14.91
CA THR A 105 6.08 -7.55 -14.65
C THR A 105 6.04 -8.14 -13.24
N PRO A 106 5.69 -9.43 -13.10
CA PRO A 106 5.67 -10.09 -11.80
C PRO A 106 7.08 -10.27 -11.23
N ILE A 107 7.21 -10.18 -9.91
CA ILE A 107 8.42 -10.49 -9.14
C ILE A 107 8.05 -11.39 -7.95
N ARG A 108 8.86 -12.44 -7.76
CA ARG A 108 8.94 -13.22 -6.52
C ARG A 108 10.35 -13.09 -5.97
N ILE A 109 10.49 -12.87 -4.67
CA ILE A 109 11.77 -12.45 -4.07
C ILE A 109 12.89 -13.47 -4.27
N ASP A 110 12.59 -14.77 -4.22
CA ASP A 110 13.56 -15.86 -4.35
C ASP A 110 14.23 -15.95 -5.74
N TYR A 111 13.62 -15.36 -6.77
CA TYR A 111 14.23 -15.25 -8.11
C TYR A 111 15.17 -14.06 -8.27
N LYS A 112 15.20 -13.13 -7.29
CA LYS A 112 16.07 -11.95 -7.34
C LYS A 112 17.39 -12.24 -6.63
N GLN A 113 18.49 -12.11 -7.37
CA GLN A 113 19.83 -12.15 -6.78
C GLN A 113 20.15 -10.83 -6.08
N HIS A 114 20.60 -10.90 -4.82
CA HIS A 114 21.06 -9.75 -4.04
C HIS A 114 22.04 -10.19 -2.95
N ASN A 115 22.86 -9.26 -2.47
CA ASN A 115 23.75 -9.48 -1.31
C ASN A 115 23.19 -8.90 -0.01
N ASN A 116 22.03 -8.24 -0.08
CA ASN A 116 21.40 -7.58 1.07
C ASN A 116 20.60 -8.56 1.92
N GLU A 117 20.13 -8.10 3.07
CA GLU A 117 19.21 -8.86 3.93
C GLU A 117 17.85 -9.01 3.24
N ILE A 118 17.31 -10.24 3.24
CA ILE A 118 16.15 -10.61 2.41
C ILE A 118 14.89 -9.83 2.80
N SER A 119 14.67 -9.56 4.09
CA SER A 119 13.49 -8.82 4.54
C SER A 119 13.53 -7.38 4.03
N GLY A 120 14.70 -6.71 4.09
CA GLY A 120 14.89 -5.40 3.48
C GLY A 120 14.56 -5.37 1.98
N GLU A 121 14.98 -6.38 1.24
CA GLU A 121 14.69 -6.51 -0.19
C GLU A 121 13.21 -6.76 -0.50
N ILE A 122 12.53 -7.57 0.32
CA ILE A 122 11.07 -7.77 0.24
C ILE A 122 10.36 -6.42 0.40
N LEU A 123 10.66 -5.67 1.47
CA LEU A 123 10.02 -4.38 1.73
C LEU A 123 10.31 -3.37 0.61
N PHE A 124 11.54 -3.37 0.09
CA PHE A 124 11.93 -2.52 -1.03
C PHE A 124 11.17 -2.85 -2.32
N GLU A 125 11.04 -4.13 -2.67
CA GLU A 125 10.34 -4.54 -3.88
C GLU A 125 8.82 -4.41 -3.76
N ILE A 126 8.25 -4.58 -2.56
CA ILE A 126 6.85 -4.24 -2.32
C ILE A 126 6.63 -2.75 -2.58
N ARG A 127 7.45 -1.87 -2.00
CA ARG A 127 7.32 -0.41 -2.18
C ARG A 127 7.36 0.00 -3.64
N LYS A 128 8.21 -0.63 -4.46
CA LYS A 128 8.33 -0.35 -5.90
C LYS A 128 7.20 -0.90 -6.75
N SER A 129 6.34 -1.76 -6.21
CA SER A 129 5.31 -2.44 -6.98
C SER A 129 4.08 -1.56 -7.15
N LYS A 130 3.37 -1.75 -8.27
CA LYS A 130 2.08 -1.08 -8.52
C LYS A 130 0.97 -1.66 -7.64
N PHE A 131 1.00 -2.97 -7.45
CA PHE A 131 0.11 -3.71 -6.56
C PHE A 131 0.78 -5.01 -6.12
N LEU A 132 0.15 -5.70 -5.17
CA LEU A 132 0.60 -6.99 -4.66
C LEU A 132 -0.46 -8.06 -4.87
N ILE A 133 -0.04 -9.28 -5.24
CA ILE A 133 -0.87 -10.48 -5.18
C ILE A 133 -0.44 -11.27 -3.95
N SER A 134 -1.40 -11.56 -3.06
CA SER A 134 -1.19 -12.32 -1.83
C SER A 134 -1.90 -13.66 -1.94
N GLU A 135 -1.16 -14.75 -2.13
CA GLU A 135 -1.67 -16.11 -2.16
C GLU A 135 -1.47 -16.75 -0.78
N VAL A 136 -2.56 -16.85 -0.01
CA VAL A 136 -2.51 -17.15 1.43
C VAL A 136 -2.71 -18.63 1.76
N THR A 137 -2.69 -19.51 0.76
CA THR A 137 -2.78 -20.96 0.99
C THR A 137 -1.62 -21.42 1.88
N GLY A 138 -1.92 -22.23 2.90
CA GLY A 138 -0.96 -22.67 3.92
C GLY A 138 -0.71 -21.65 5.03
N GLN A 139 -1.46 -20.54 5.06
CA GLN A 139 -1.52 -19.59 6.18
C GLN A 139 -0.16 -19.04 6.62
N ARG A 140 0.71 -18.71 5.66
CA ARG A 140 2.08 -18.27 5.96
C ARG A 140 2.08 -16.85 6.51
N HIS A 141 2.56 -16.68 7.75
CA HIS A 141 2.66 -15.37 8.41
C HIS A 141 3.41 -14.33 7.59
N GLY A 142 4.47 -14.72 6.88
CA GLY A 142 5.22 -13.82 5.98
C GLY A 142 4.35 -13.22 4.87
N VAL A 143 3.52 -14.04 4.23
CA VAL A 143 2.61 -13.58 3.15
C VAL A 143 1.58 -12.58 3.69
N TYR A 144 1.05 -12.83 4.90
CA TYR A 144 0.15 -11.88 5.56
C TYR A 144 0.83 -10.57 5.94
N PHE A 145 2.07 -10.65 6.45
CA PHE A 145 2.86 -9.48 6.79
C PHE A 145 3.16 -8.62 5.55
N GLU A 146 3.56 -9.24 4.44
CA GLU A 146 3.82 -8.58 3.16
C GLU A 146 2.56 -7.90 2.61
N ALA A 147 1.41 -8.57 2.68
CA ALA A 147 0.12 -8.00 2.30
C ALA A 147 -0.25 -6.80 3.18
N GLY A 148 -0.11 -6.94 4.51
CA GLY A 148 -0.36 -5.84 5.45
C GLY A 148 0.56 -4.64 5.22
N TYR A 149 1.84 -4.88 4.91
CA TYR A 149 2.79 -3.83 4.57
C TYR A 149 2.39 -3.10 3.27
N ALA A 150 2.03 -3.84 2.21
CA ALA A 150 1.54 -3.26 0.97
C ALA A 150 0.29 -2.40 1.18
N MET A 151 -0.67 -2.90 1.98
CA MET A 151 -1.87 -2.13 2.36
C MET A 151 -1.53 -0.87 3.14
N GLY A 152 -0.58 -0.94 4.08
CA GLY A 152 -0.10 0.21 4.83
C GLY A 152 0.58 1.28 3.96
N LEU A 153 1.13 0.90 2.82
CA LEU A 153 1.65 1.81 1.79
C LEU A 153 0.58 2.32 0.82
N GLY A 154 -0.68 1.90 0.97
CA GLY A 154 -1.76 2.25 0.04
C GLY A 154 -1.73 1.47 -1.28
N LEU A 155 -0.90 0.43 -1.40
CA LEU A 155 -0.87 -0.42 -2.59
C LEU A 155 -2.09 -1.35 -2.61
N PRO A 156 -2.77 -1.50 -3.76
CA PRO A 156 -3.83 -2.49 -3.91
C PRO A 156 -3.29 -3.91 -3.63
N VAL A 157 -4.08 -4.70 -2.91
CA VAL A 157 -3.78 -6.13 -2.66
C VAL A 157 -4.89 -6.99 -3.25
N ILE A 158 -4.52 -7.90 -4.14
CA ILE A 158 -5.40 -8.95 -4.64
C ILE A 158 -5.12 -10.22 -3.85
N TRP A 159 -6.11 -10.64 -3.06
CA TRP A 159 -6.05 -11.84 -2.23
C TRP A 159 -6.42 -13.08 -3.04
N CYS A 160 -5.69 -14.18 -2.87
CA CYS A 160 -5.93 -15.47 -3.48
C CYS A 160 -5.85 -16.57 -2.41
N CYS A 161 -6.69 -17.59 -2.52
CA CYS A 161 -6.62 -18.74 -1.63
C CYS A 161 -7.20 -19.98 -2.31
N LYS A 162 -6.55 -21.12 -2.14
CA LYS A 162 -7.08 -22.40 -2.60
C LYS A 162 -8.35 -22.74 -1.84
N GLN A 163 -9.37 -23.21 -2.54
CA GLN A 163 -10.70 -23.51 -2.00
C GLN A 163 -10.63 -24.45 -0.78
N SER A 164 -9.72 -25.41 -0.80
CA SER A 164 -9.50 -26.38 0.29
C SER A 164 -8.94 -25.75 1.58
N ASP A 165 -8.33 -24.56 1.50
CA ASP A 165 -7.73 -23.87 2.65
C ASP A 165 -8.49 -22.59 3.04
N LEU A 166 -9.55 -22.26 2.31
CA LEU A 166 -10.33 -21.03 2.53
C LEU A 166 -10.90 -20.91 3.95
N SER A 167 -11.31 -22.02 4.55
CA SER A 167 -11.84 -22.03 5.93
C SER A 167 -10.80 -21.68 6.99
N ASN A 168 -9.52 -21.80 6.66
CA ASN A 168 -8.41 -21.55 7.57
C ASN A 168 -7.85 -20.12 7.44
N VAL A 169 -8.33 -19.34 6.47
CA VAL A 169 -7.92 -17.95 6.25
C VAL A 169 -8.12 -17.15 7.53
N HIS A 170 -7.08 -16.41 7.91
CA HIS A 170 -7.05 -15.65 9.16
C HIS A 170 -8.24 -14.70 9.29
N PHE A 171 -8.75 -14.53 10.51
CA PHE A 171 -9.94 -13.72 10.78
C PHE A 171 -9.81 -12.27 10.27
N ASP A 172 -8.62 -11.67 10.38
CA ASP A 172 -8.40 -10.28 9.96
C ASP A 172 -8.48 -10.08 8.44
N THR A 173 -8.26 -11.14 7.66
CA THR A 173 -8.19 -11.05 6.19
C THR A 173 -9.36 -11.73 5.50
N ARG A 174 -10.07 -12.67 6.15
CA ARG A 174 -11.18 -13.44 5.56
C ARG A 174 -12.31 -12.60 4.94
N GLN A 175 -12.43 -11.34 5.34
CA GLN A 175 -13.47 -10.43 4.85
C GLN A 175 -13.11 -9.81 3.49
N TYR A 176 -11.83 -9.87 3.08
CA TYR A 176 -11.43 -9.43 1.76
C TYR A 176 -11.95 -10.37 0.68
N ASN A 177 -12.24 -9.81 -0.49
CA ASN A 177 -12.74 -10.55 -1.64
C ASN A 177 -11.59 -11.34 -2.30
N HIS A 178 -11.41 -12.58 -1.82
CA HIS A 178 -10.41 -13.52 -2.33
C HIS A 178 -10.80 -14.05 -3.71
N VAL A 179 -9.81 -14.15 -4.60
CA VAL A 179 -9.85 -15.06 -5.74
C VAL A 179 -9.70 -16.48 -5.19
N VAL A 180 -10.83 -17.12 -4.94
CA VAL A 180 -10.88 -18.53 -4.53
C VAL A 180 -10.77 -19.41 -5.76
N TRP A 181 -9.91 -20.43 -5.70
CA TRP A 181 -9.59 -21.31 -6.81
C TRP A 181 -9.46 -22.77 -6.36
N ASP A 182 -9.90 -23.73 -7.19
CA ASP A 182 -9.65 -25.16 -6.96
C ASP A 182 -8.62 -25.73 -7.94
N THR A 183 -8.61 -25.21 -9.17
CA THR A 183 -7.62 -25.53 -10.20
C THR A 183 -6.76 -24.31 -10.53
N THR A 184 -5.54 -24.52 -11.00
CA THR A 184 -4.64 -23.41 -11.37
C THR A 184 -5.12 -22.66 -12.61
N GLN A 185 -5.83 -23.32 -13.52
CA GLN A 185 -6.48 -22.65 -14.66
C GLN A 185 -7.55 -21.67 -14.20
N GLU A 186 -8.37 -22.05 -13.22
CA GLU A 186 -9.36 -21.15 -12.63
C GLU A 186 -8.68 -19.96 -11.92
N LEU A 187 -7.56 -20.20 -11.25
CA LEU A 187 -6.75 -19.14 -10.65
C LEU A 187 -6.31 -18.12 -11.72
N PHE A 188 -5.76 -18.59 -12.85
CA PHE A 188 -5.39 -17.73 -13.98
C PHE A 188 -6.58 -16.90 -14.48
N ASP A 189 -7.69 -17.56 -14.86
CA ASP A 189 -8.84 -16.89 -15.49
C ASP A 189 -9.44 -15.81 -14.57
N ARG A 190 -9.56 -16.12 -13.27
CA ARG A 190 -10.11 -15.20 -12.29
C ARG A 190 -9.15 -14.05 -11.97
N LEU A 191 -7.85 -14.33 -11.86
CA LEU A 191 -6.85 -13.29 -11.62
C LEU A 191 -6.70 -12.35 -12.80
N GLU A 192 -6.61 -12.87 -14.02
CA GLU A 192 -6.54 -12.08 -15.25
C GLU A 192 -7.68 -11.06 -15.27
N LYS A 193 -8.91 -11.53 -15.04
CA LYS A 193 -10.10 -10.69 -15.01
C LYS A 193 -10.07 -9.69 -13.86
N ARG A 194 -9.64 -10.10 -12.66
CA ARG A 194 -9.54 -9.21 -11.49
C ARG A 194 -8.56 -8.08 -11.75
N ILE A 195 -7.33 -8.41 -12.18
CA ILE A 195 -6.27 -7.44 -12.49
C ILE A 195 -6.78 -6.44 -13.52
N ARG A 196 -7.31 -6.91 -14.66
CA ARG A 196 -7.86 -6.05 -15.72
C ARG A 196 -8.94 -5.09 -15.23
N SER A 197 -9.77 -5.53 -14.28
CA SER A 197 -10.96 -4.78 -13.86
C SER A 197 -10.70 -3.82 -12.70
N THR A 198 -9.67 -4.06 -11.88
CA THR A 198 -9.48 -3.33 -10.61
C THR A 198 -8.16 -2.56 -10.52
N ILE A 199 -7.20 -2.80 -11.40
CA ILE A 199 -5.91 -2.10 -11.39
C ILE A 199 -5.86 -1.12 -12.57
N TYR A 200 -5.83 0.18 -12.27
CA TYR A 200 -5.67 1.28 -13.23
C TYR A 200 -4.36 2.03 -13.02
#